data_AF-A0A7S7RNM3-F1
#
_entry.id   AF-A0A7S7RNM3-F1
#
_cell.length_a   1.000
_cell.length_b   1.000
_cell.length_c   1.000
_cell.angle_alpha   90.00
_cell.angle_beta   90.00
_cell.angle_gamma   90.00
#
_symmetry.space_group_name_H-M   'P 1'
#
loop_
_entity.id
_entity.type
_entity.pdbx_description
1 polymer ?
#
loop_
_entity_poly.entity_id
_entity_poly.type
_entity_poly.pdbx_seq_one_letter_code
_entity_poly.pdbx_strand_id
1 'polypeptide(L)'
;MDYNKSEFLIETEVPQDELIISRTDLNGFITYANDVFCKISGYKLEELIGKSHNIVRHPDMPSAIFKDLWETIKSKKQWTGVVKNMRKDGGYYWVEAIVSGVYNDGVLVEYKSLRTPISHAEKLKHQKLYDKIRQENGEKIRKITYQ
;
A
#
# COMPACT_ATOMS: atom_id res chain seq x y z
N MET A 1 -16.95 -11.85 -9.52
CA MET A 1 -17.01 -11.96 -8.04
C MET A 1 -17.74 -10.72 -7.60
N ASP A 2 -19.02 -10.87 -7.32
CA ASP A 2 -19.90 -9.79 -6.91
C ASP A 2 -19.66 -9.53 -5.42
N TYR A 3 -19.13 -8.35 -5.09
CA TYR A 3 -18.84 -7.97 -3.71
C TYR A 3 -20.00 -7.12 -3.19
N ASN A 4 -20.86 -7.73 -2.38
CA ASN A 4 -22.12 -7.16 -1.89
C ASN A 4 -21.96 -6.34 -0.59
N LYS A 5 -20.83 -5.64 -0.41
CA LYS A 5 -20.61 -4.76 0.76
C LYS A 5 -20.20 -3.37 0.32
N SER A 6 -21.11 -2.42 0.50
CA SER A 6 -20.91 -0.97 0.30
C SER A 6 -19.71 -0.42 1.09
N GLU A 7 -19.30 -1.09 2.17
CA GLU A 7 -18.15 -0.73 3.02
C GLU A 7 -16.79 -0.75 2.30
N PHE A 8 -16.66 -1.48 1.17
CA PHE A 8 -15.42 -1.52 0.38
C PHE A 8 -15.05 -0.19 -0.29
N LEU A 9 -15.94 0.81 -0.26
CA LEU A 9 -15.79 2.07 -0.96
C LEU A 9 -15.53 3.26 -0.02
N ILE A 10 -15.47 3.02 1.28
CA ILE A 10 -15.26 4.11 2.24
C ILE A 10 -13.76 4.41 2.30
N GLU A 11 -13.40 5.58 1.78
CA GLU A 11 -12.07 6.13 1.94
C GLU A 11 -11.86 6.64 3.37
N THR A 12 -10.71 6.30 3.96
CA THR A 12 -10.21 6.95 5.17
C THR A 12 -9.13 7.94 4.81
N GLU A 13 -9.29 9.17 5.29
CA GLU A 13 -8.25 10.18 5.11
C GLU A 13 -7.05 9.91 6.02
N VAL A 14 -5.88 9.97 5.41
CA VAL A 14 -4.61 9.86 6.13
C VAL A 14 -4.32 11.24 6.76
N PRO A 15 -3.99 11.32 8.06
CA PRO A 15 -3.69 12.59 8.70
C PRO A 15 -2.51 13.31 8.03
N GLN A 16 -2.62 14.63 7.83
CA GLN A 16 -1.58 15.47 7.19
C GLN A 16 -0.28 15.51 8.01
N ASP A 17 -0.39 15.50 9.33
CA ASP A 17 0.73 15.74 10.24
C ASP A 17 1.36 14.44 10.80
N GLU A 18 0.89 13.27 10.36
CA GLU A 18 1.36 11.97 10.85
C GLU A 18 1.96 11.13 9.71
N LEU A 19 3.11 10.51 9.98
CA LEU A 19 3.74 9.56 9.04
C LEU A 19 3.31 8.14 9.35
N ILE A 20 2.88 7.41 8.33
CA ILE A 20 2.64 5.97 8.42
C ILE A 20 3.99 5.27 8.19
N ILE A 21 4.45 4.48 9.16
CA ILE A 21 5.76 3.83 9.12
C ILE A 21 5.60 2.33 9.32
N SER A 22 6.28 1.55 8.48
CA SER A 22 6.45 0.11 8.66
C SER A 22 7.84 -0.33 8.26
N ARG A 23 8.33 -1.40 8.90
CA ARG A 23 9.56 -2.09 8.51
C ARG A 23 9.26 -3.56 8.27
N THR A 24 10.05 -4.18 7.40
CA THR A 24 9.94 -5.61 7.13
C THR A 24 11.30 -6.26 7.16
N ASP A 25 11.32 -7.57 7.40
CA ASP A 25 12.48 -8.39 7.07
C ASP A 25 12.70 -8.45 5.53
N LEU A 26 13.73 -9.18 5.11
CA LEU A 26 14.08 -9.34 3.70
C LEU A 26 13.07 -10.18 2.91
N ASN A 27 12.18 -10.91 3.58
CA ASN A 27 11.10 -11.68 2.98
C ASN A 27 9.79 -10.86 2.88
N GLY A 28 9.78 -9.63 3.40
CA GLY A 28 8.61 -8.75 3.38
C GLY A 28 7.61 -9.00 4.52
N PHE A 29 8.01 -9.71 5.57
CA PHE A 29 7.22 -9.84 6.80
C PHE A 29 7.42 -8.62 7.70
N ILE A 30 6.32 -8.04 8.17
CA ILE A 30 6.35 -6.83 9.00
C ILE A 30 7.05 -7.14 10.33
N THR A 31 8.10 -6.39 10.63
CA THR A 31 8.86 -6.45 11.89
C THR A 31 8.53 -5.27 12.79
N TYR A 32 7.99 -4.19 12.24
CA TYR A 32 7.60 -3.00 12.96
C TYR A 32 6.47 -2.25 12.23
N ALA A 33 5.54 -1.70 13.00
CA ALA A 33 4.50 -0.78 12.56
C ALA A 33 4.32 0.28 13.65
N ASN A 34 4.19 1.56 13.28
CA ASN A 34 3.84 2.59 14.25
C ASN A 34 2.33 2.64 14.52
N ASP A 35 1.93 3.38 15.57
CA ASP A 35 0.52 3.52 15.97
C ASP A 35 -0.35 4.09 14.85
N VAL A 36 0.20 5.02 14.07
CA VAL A 36 -0.46 5.61 12.90
C VAL A 36 -0.83 4.53 11.88
N PHE A 37 0.11 3.61 11.59
CA PHE A 37 -0.16 2.51 10.68
C PHE A 37 -1.24 1.55 11.23
N CYS A 38 -1.19 1.23 12.52
CA CYS A 38 -2.21 0.40 13.16
C CYS A 38 -3.60 1.05 13.07
N LYS A 39 -3.68 2.33 13.45
CA LYS A 39 -4.92 3.13 13.44
C LYS A 39 -5.53 3.26 12.05
N ILE A 40 -4.74 3.63 11.05
CA ILE A 40 -5.26 3.87 9.69
C ILE A 40 -5.65 2.56 8.98
N SER A 41 -4.91 1.48 9.23
CA SER A 41 -5.17 0.18 8.58
C SER A 41 -6.29 -0.62 9.27
N GLY A 42 -6.62 -0.28 10.51
CA GLY A 42 -7.62 -0.99 11.32
C GLY A 42 -7.09 -2.31 11.90
N TYR A 43 -5.81 -2.61 11.77
CA TYR A 43 -5.16 -3.77 12.37
C TYR A 43 -4.52 -3.40 13.71
N LYS A 44 -4.57 -4.34 14.66
CA LYS A 44 -3.72 -4.26 15.85
C LYS A 44 -2.27 -4.59 15.49
N LEU A 45 -1.32 -4.07 16.26
CA LEU A 45 0.11 -4.36 16.06
C LEU A 45 0.39 -5.87 16.01
N GLU A 46 -0.17 -6.62 16.94
CA GLU A 46 -0.04 -8.09 17.03
C GLU A 46 -0.56 -8.83 15.77
N GLU A 47 -1.50 -8.23 15.04
CA GLU A 47 -2.03 -8.78 13.80
C GLU A 47 -1.17 -8.42 12.59
N LEU A 48 -0.32 -7.40 12.70
CA LEU A 48 0.60 -6.96 11.66
C LEU A 48 1.95 -7.68 11.76
N ILE A 49 2.50 -7.82 12.98
CA ILE A 49 3.82 -8.40 13.18
C ILE A 49 3.87 -9.84 12.66
N GLY A 50 4.90 -10.14 11.87
CA GLY A 50 5.09 -11.44 11.24
C GLY A 50 4.16 -11.73 10.05
N LYS A 51 3.28 -10.79 9.65
CA LYS A 51 2.48 -10.91 8.42
C LYS A 51 3.19 -10.28 7.25
N SER A 52 2.95 -10.81 6.06
CA SER A 52 3.41 -10.18 4.82
C SER A 52 2.79 -8.79 4.69
N HIS A 53 3.57 -7.80 4.27
CA HIS A 53 3.10 -6.43 4.04
C HIS A 53 1.92 -6.38 3.05
N ASN A 54 1.78 -7.39 2.19
CA ASN A 54 0.63 -7.57 1.29
C ASN A 54 -0.73 -7.65 2.00
N ILE A 55 -0.80 -7.80 3.33
CA ILE A 55 -2.05 -7.79 4.10
C ILE A 55 -2.87 -6.50 3.90
N VAL A 56 -2.22 -5.37 3.60
CA VAL A 56 -2.88 -4.10 3.30
C VAL A 56 -2.96 -3.81 1.80
N ARG A 57 -2.57 -4.74 0.92
CA ARG A 57 -2.59 -4.54 -0.52
C ARG A 57 -4.01 -4.41 -1.02
N HIS A 58 -4.33 -3.28 -1.66
CA HIS A 58 -5.62 -3.15 -2.31
C HIS A 58 -5.67 -3.99 -3.60
N PRO A 59 -6.75 -4.76 -3.85
CA PRO A 59 -6.86 -5.60 -5.05
C PRO A 59 -6.92 -4.84 -6.37
N ASP A 60 -7.23 -3.54 -6.33
CA ASP A 60 -7.19 -2.65 -7.50
C ASP A 60 -5.81 -2.06 -7.79
N MET A 61 -4.80 -2.37 -6.98
CA MET A 61 -3.44 -1.97 -7.31
C MET A 61 -2.86 -2.88 -8.41
N PRO A 62 -2.41 -2.32 -9.55
CA PRO A 62 -1.86 -3.11 -10.65
C PRO A 62 -0.62 -3.88 -10.20
N SER A 63 -0.42 -5.11 -10.69
CA SER A 63 0.78 -5.88 -10.33
C SER A 63 2.06 -5.23 -10.84
N ALA A 64 1.98 -4.47 -11.92
CA ALA A 64 3.11 -3.72 -12.48
C ALA A 64 3.73 -2.73 -11.48
N ILE A 65 2.93 -2.09 -10.63
CA ILE A 65 3.43 -1.12 -9.63
C ILE A 65 4.30 -1.83 -8.58
N PHE A 66 3.88 -3.01 -8.12
CA PHE A 66 4.69 -3.78 -7.17
C PHE A 66 5.92 -4.41 -7.81
N LYS A 67 5.85 -4.78 -9.10
CA LYS A 67 7.01 -5.24 -9.85
C LYS A 67 8.07 -4.14 -9.91
N ASP A 68 7.69 -2.93 -10.28
CA ASP A 68 8.56 -1.75 -10.31
C ASP A 68 9.16 -1.43 -8.94
N LEU A 69 8.35 -1.52 -7.87
CA LEU A 69 8.82 -1.40 -6.49
C LEU A 69 9.95 -2.38 -6.19
N TRP A 70 9.72 -3.67 -6.41
CA TRP A 70 10.69 -4.70 -6.09
C TRP A 70 11.96 -4.62 -6.94
N GLU A 71 11.83 -4.31 -8.24
CA GLU A 71 12.98 -4.08 -9.12
C GLU A 71 13.83 -2.90 -8.63
N THR A 72 13.16 -1.80 -8.26
CA THR A 72 13.84 -0.59 -7.75
C THR A 72 14.59 -0.85 -6.46
N ILE A 73 13.94 -1.41 -5.43
CA ILE A 73 14.59 -1.59 -4.13
C ILE A 73 15.66 -2.68 -4.14
N LYS A 74 15.53 -3.70 -5.01
CA LYS A 74 16.58 -4.72 -5.23
C LYS A 74 17.80 -4.13 -5.94
N SER A 75 17.63 -3.07 -6.73
CA SER A 75 18.74 -2.31 -7.33
C SER A 75 19.43 -1.35 -6.34
N LYS A 76 19.14 -1.45 -5.04
CA LYS A 76 19.62 -0.56 -3.97
C LYS A 76 19.19 0.90 -4.15
N LYS A 77 18.11 1.13 -4.89
CA LYS A 77 17.52 2.47 -5.07
C LYS A 77 16.30 2.63 -4.17
N GLN A 78 15.99 3.87 -3.85
CA GLN A 78 14.72 4.22 -3.24
C GLN A 78 13.61 4.16 -4.28
N TRP A 79 12.48 3.56 -3.91
CA TRP A 79 11.26 3.59 -4.69
C TRP A 79 10.30 4.64 -4.11
N THR A 80 9.64 5.39 -4.99
CA THR A 80 8.56 6.32 -4.63
C THR A 80 7.37 6.07 -5.53
N GLY A 81 6.17 5.95 -4.96
CA GLY A 81 4.96 5.81 -5.75
C GLY A 81 3.69 5.89 -4.93
N VAL A 82 2.57 6.12 -5.62
CA VAL A 82 1.25 6.19 -4.98
C VAL A 82 0.66 4.79 -4.81
N VAL A 83 0.08 4.51 -3.65
CA VAL A 83 -0.47 3.20 -3.32
C VAL A 83 -1.84 3.38 -2.67
N LYS A 84 -2.83 2.64 -3.21
CA LYS A 84 -4.11 2.38 -2.55
C LYS A 84 -3.95 1.17 -1.64
N ASN A 85 -4.25 1.33 -0.36
CA ASN A 85 -4.20 0.26 0.63
C ASN A 85 -5.61 -0.09 1.11
N MET A 86 -5.83 -1.36 1.45
CA MET A 86 -7.08 -1.87 2.01
C MET A 86 -6.96 -1.98 3.53
N ARG A 87 -7.99 -1.51 4.21
CA ARG A 87 -8.16 -1.64 5.66
C ARG A 87 -8.71 -3.02 6.02
N LYS A 88 -8.57 -3.41 7.28
CA LYS A 88 -9.12 -4.65 7.83
C LYS A 88 -10.65 -4.77 7.67
N ASP A 89 -11.36 -3.65 7.78
CA ASP A 89 -12.82 -3.55 7.65
C ASP A 89 -13.32 -3.51 6.20
N GLY A 90 -12.41 -3.57 5.22
CA GLY A 90 -12.73 -3.52 3.79
C GLY A 90 -12.65 -2.13 3.18
N GLY A 91 -12.59 -1.06 3.97
CA GLY A 91 -12.36 0.30 3.47
C GLY A 91 -10.97 0.46 2.83
N TYR A 92 -10.65 1.67 2.35
CA TYR A 92 -9.34 1.93 1.75
C TYR A 92 -8.77 3.30 2.14
N TYR A 93 -7.49 3.48 1.87
CA TYR A 93 -6.81 4.78 2.00
C TYR A 93 -5.70 4.91 0.96
N TRP A 94 -5.40 6.15 0.57
CA TRP A 94 -4.36 6.48 -0.39
C TRP A 94 -3.15 7.09 0.31
N VAL A 95 -1.96 6.70 -0.15
CA VAL A 95 -0.69 7.24 0.31
C VAL A 95 0.27 7.43 -0.85
N GLU A 96 1.16 8.40 -0.74
CA GLU A 96 2.45 8.34 -1.40
C GLU A 96 3.39 7.54 -0.50
N ALA A 97 4.07 6.55 -1.07
CA ALA A 97 4.93 5.64 -0.36
C ALA A 97 6.37 5.79 -0.84
N ILE A 98 7.28 5.96 0.11
CA ILE A 98 8.72 5.90 -0.08
C ILE A 98 9.21 4.58 0.54
N VAL A 99 9.89 3.75 -0.25
CA VAL A 99 10.40 2.45 0.18
C VAL A 99 11.89 2.34 -0.11
N SER A 100 12.67 1.92 0.88
CA SER A 100 14.11 1.75 0.74
C SER A 100 14.63 0.57 1.57
N GLY A 101 15.79 0.05 1.15
CA GLY A 101 16.56 -0.89 1.97
C GLY A 101 17.33 -0.14 3.06
N VAL A 102 17.43 -0.76 4.23
CA VAL A 102 18.27 -0.32 5.34
C VAL A 102 19.48 -1.24 5.40
N TYR A 103 20.66 -0.64 5.51
CA TYR A 103 21.92 -1.35 5.42
C TYR A 103 22.73 -1.18 6.71
N ASN A 104 23.26 -2.29 7.24
CA ASN A 104 24.27 -2.30 8.29
C ASN A 104 25.59 -2.76 7.68
N ASP A 105 26.65 -1.94 7.76
CA ASP A 105 27.96 -2.23 7.14
C ASP A 105 27.90 -2.64 5.66
N GLY A 106 27.00 -2.01 4.90
CA GLY A 106 26.78 -2.31 3.47
C GLY A 106 25.95 -3.57 3.20
N VAL A 107 25.55 -4.31 4.23
CA VAL A 107 24.68 -5.49 4.15
C VAL A 107 23.23 -5.06 4.37
N LEU A 108 22.33 -5.47 3.45
CA LEU A 108 20.90 -5.19 3.58
C LEU A 108 20.32 -5.98 4.77
N VAL A 109 19.68 -5.30 5.71
CA VAL A 109 19.14 -5.91 6.95
C VAL A 109 17.62 -5.84 7.07
N GLU A 110 17.00 -4.79 6.53
CA GLU A 110 15.53 -4.63 6.53
C GLU A 110 15.08 -3.76 5.36
N TYR A 111 13.79 -3.77 5.07
CA TYR A 111 13.15 -2.75 4.24
C TYR A 111 12.34 -1.80 5.13
N LYS A 112 12.34 -0.51 4.78
CA LYS A 112 11.55 0.51 5.45
C LYS A 112 10.62 1.18 4.46
N SER A 113 9.39 1.45 4.90
CA SER A 113 8.42 2.25 4.17
C SER A 113 7.94 3.42 5.01
N LEU A 114 7.96 4.61 4.42
CA LEU A 114 7.32 5.82 4.91
C LEU A 114 6.18 6.18 3.97
N ARG A 115 5.07 6.65 4.53
CA ARG A 115 3.84 6.90 3.79
C ARG A 115 3.18 8.19 4.26
N THR A 116 2.81 9.04 3.31
CA THR A 116 2.22 10.37 3.50
C THR A 116 0.87 10.46 2.78
N PRO A 117 -0.05 11.35 3.21
CA PRO A 117 -1.27 11.61 2.46
C PRO A 117 -0.96 12.23 1.09
N ILE A 118 -1.93 12.08 0.18
CA ILE A 118 -1.92 12.74 -1.13
C ILE A 118 -3.19 13.57 -1.32
N SER A 119 -3.13 14.55 -2.22
CA SER A 119 -4.26 15.41 -2.53
C SER A 119 -5.40 14.65 -3.22
N HIS A 120 -6.63 15.15 -3.11
CA HIS A 120 -7.78 14.55 -3.80
C HIS A 120 -7.57 14.48 -5.33
N ALA A 121 -6.97 15.52 -5.93
CA ALA A 121 -6.65 15.54 -7.35
C ALA A 121 -5.69 14.41 -7.75
N GLU A 122 -4.69 14.11 -6.92
CA GLU A 122 -3.76 13.01 -7.15
C GLU A 122 -4.44 11.64 -7.02
N LYS A 123 -5.36 11.47 -6.07
CA LYS A 123 -6.14 10.24 -5.92
C LYS A 123 -6.92 9.94 -7.21
N LEU A 124 -7.62 10.94 -7.74
CA LEU A 124 -8.39 10.80 -8.99
C LEU A 124 -7.48 10.50 -10.19
N LYS A 125 -6.33 11.18 -10.28
CA LYS A 125 -5.34 10.94 -11.33
C LYS A 125 -4.82 9.50 -11.30
N HIS A 126 -4.42 9.01 -10.13
CA HIS A 126 -3.85 7.68 -9.97
C HIS A 126 -4.89 6.57 -10.11
N GLN A 127 -6.13 6.78 -9.64
CA GLN A 127 -7.22 5.83 -9.88
C GLN A 127 -7.41 5.59 -11.39
N LYS A 128 -7.54 6.66 -12.19
CA LYS A 128 -7.67 6.55 -13.66
C LYS A 128 -6.46 5.88 -14.31
N LEU A 129 -5.24 6.23 -13.87
CA LEU A 129 -4.01 5.64 -14.37
C LEU A 129 -3.96 4.13 -14.09
N TYR A 130 -4.27 3.72 -12.87
CA TYR A 130 -4.21 2.31 -12.46
C TYR A 130 -5.31 1.48 -13.12
N ASP A 131 -6.51 2.03 -13.32
CA ASP A 131 -7.55 1.36 -14.09
C ASP A 131 -7.12 1.11 -15.55
N LYS A 132 -6.43 2.08 -16.17
CA LYS A 132 -5.85 1.92 -17.51
C LYS A 132 -4.77 0.85 -17.56
N ILE A 133 -3.81 0.88 -16.63
CA ILE A 133 -2.73 -0.13 -16.57
C ILE A 133 -3.31 -1.54 -16.40
N ARG A 134 -4.33 -1.70 -15.54
CA ARG A 134 -4.98 -3.00 -15.35
C ARG A 134 -5.68 -3.48 -16.61
N GLN A 135 -6.35 -2.59 -17.33
CA GLN A 135 -6.99 -2.92 -18.60
C GLN A 135 -5.96 -3.40 -19.63
N GLU A 136 -4.83 -2.69 -19.75
CA GLU A 136 -3.74 -3.03 -20.67
C GLU A 136 -3.07 -4.36 -20.32
N ASN A 137 -2.95 -4.68 -19.03
CA ASN A 137 -2.37 -5.93 -18.54
C ASN A 137 -3.36 -7.11 -18.54
N GLY A 138 -4.63 -6.91 -18.94
CA GLY A 138 -5.66 -7.94 -18.85
C GLY A 138 -5.99 -8.35 -17.40
N GLU A 139 -5.70 -7.48 -16.43
CA GLU A 139 -6.01 -7.71 -15.01
C GLU A 139 -7.53 -7.58 -14.77
N LYS A 140 -8.06 -8.35 -13.81
CA LYS A 140 -9.49 -8.35 -13.48
C LYS A 140 -9.95 -6.97 -13.00
N ILE A 141 -10.64 -6.20 -13.83
CA ILE A 141 -11.23 -4.92 -13.43
C ILE A 141 -12.47 -5.19 -12.56
N ARG A 142 -12.52 -4.60 -11.37
CA ARG A 142 -13.73 -4.63 -10.53
C ARG A 142 -14.69 -3.56 -11.05
N LYS A 143 -15.83 -3.98 -11.62
CA LYS A 143 -16.95 -3.08 -11.89
C LYS A 143 -17.76 -2.95 -10.60
N ILE A 144 -17.79 -1.75 -10.03
CA ILE A 144 -18.67 -1.42 -8.92
C ILE A 144 -20.02 -1.02 -9.54
N THR A 145 -21.00 -1.91 -9.46
CA THR A 145 -22.39 -1.62 -9.79
C THR A 145 -23.09 -1.11 -8.55
N TYR A 146 -23.62 0.10 -8.63
CA TYR A 146 -24.58 0.62 -7.64
C TYR A 146 -25.96 0.07 -8.03
N GLN A 147 -26.64 -0.59 -7.09
CA GLN A 147 -28.08 -0.84 -7.17
C GLN A 147 -28.82 0.26 -6.43
#